data_AF-A0A369AWR5-F1
#
_entry.id   AF-A0A369AWR5-F1
#
_cell.length_a   1.000
_cell.length_b   1.000
_cell.length_c   1.000
_cell.angle_alpha   90.00
_cell.angle_beta   90.00
_cell.angle_gamma   90.00
#
_symmetry.space_group_name_H-M   'P 1'
#
loop_
_entity.id
_entity.type
_entity.pdbx_description
1 polymer ?
#
loop_
_entity_poly.entity_id
_entity_poly.type
_entity_poly.pdbx_seq_one_letter_code
_entity_poly.pdbx_strand_id
1 'polypeptide(L)' 'MELNSTVTFDWEGTQFEGTIEKEYENSVLISVINPSMEIKDKYLGRLVVSKKSVSA' A
#
# COMPACT_ATOMS: atom_id res chain seq x y z
N MET A 1 -5.20 8.93 7.69
CA MET A 1 -5.85 7.61 7.52
C MET A 1 -5.69 6.87 8.84
N GLU A 2 -6.45 5.80 9.08
CA GLU A 2 -6.29 5.01 10.30
C GLU A 2 -5.25 3.90 10.10
N LEU A 3 -4.42 3.66 11.11
CA LEU A 3 -3.50 2.52 11.14
C LEU A 3 -4.32 1.23 11.23
N ASN A 4 -3.91 0.19 10.50
CA ASN A 4 -4.67 -1.06 10.30
C ASN A 4 -5.96 -0.92 9.48
N SER A 5 -6.22 0.23 8.86
CA SER A 5 -7.26 0.30 7.82
C SER A 5 -6.81 -0.38 6.55
N THR A 6 -7.70 -1.15 5.94
CA THR A 6 -7.55 -1.65 4.58
C THR A 6 -7.82 -0.50 3.61
N VAL A 7 -6.92 -0.30 2.67
CA VAL A 7 -6.99 0.75 1.66
C VAL A 7 -6.68 0.16 0.29
N THR A 8 -7.27 0.78 -0.73
CA THR A 8 -6.92 0.50 -2.13
C THR A 8 -5.98 1.57 -2.64
N PHE A 9 -4.99 1.17 -3.42
CA PHE A 9 -4.03 2.09 -4.02
C PHE A 9 -3.66 1.64 -5.43
N ASP A 10 -3.36 2.60 -6.30
CA ASP A 10 -2.82 2.31 -7.61
C ASP A 10 -1.29 2.17 -7.54
N TRP A 11 -0.78 1.09 -8.11
CA TRP A 11 0.64 0.85 -8.30
C TRP A 11 0.88 0.38 -9.72
N GLU A 12 1.68 1.16 -10.47
CA GLU A 12 2.00 0.89 -11.88
C GLU A 12 0.75 0.68 -12.77
N GLY A 13 -0.34 1.41 -12.50
CA GLY A 13 -1.59 1.32 -13.24
C GLY A 13 -2.43 0.08 -12.91
N THR A 14 -2.08 -0.64 -11.84
CA THR A 14 -2.86 -1.74 -11.28
C THR A 14 -3.33 -1.37 -9.89
N GLN A 15 -4.62 -1.56 -9.61
CA GLN A 15 -5.15 -1.38 -8.26
C GLN A 15 -4.78 -2.58 -7.39
N PHE A 16 -4.21 -2.28 -6.23
CA PHE A 16 -3.91 -3.25 -5.19
C PHE A 16 -4.62 -2.88 -3.89
N GLU A 17 -4.81 -3.91 -3.07
CA GLU A 17 -5.37 -3.80 -1.73
C GLU A 17 -4.30 -4.09 -0.70
N GLY A 18 -4.29 -3.30 0.35
CA GLY A 18 -3.38 -3.53 1.46
C GLY A 18 -3.81 -2.84 2.73
N THR A 19 -3.10 -3.13 3.80
CA THR A 19 -3.37 -2.58 5.13
C THR A 19 -2.30 -1.59 5.51
N ILE A 20 -2.69 -0.43 6.06
CA ILE A 20 -1.74 0.58 6.52
C ILE A 20 -1.01 0.04 7.77
N GLU A 21 0.25 -0.37 7.61
CA GLU A 21 1.13 -0.74 8.73
C GLU A 21 1.69 0.51 9.44
N LYS A 22 1.97 1.56 8.67
CA LYS A 22 2.58 2.78 9.21
C LYS A 22 2.14 4.01 8.43
N GLU A 23 1.81 5.07 9.13
CA GLU A 23 1.51 6.36 8.52
C GLU A 23 2.72 7.30 8.67
N TYR A 24 3.08 7.97 7.59
CA TYR A 24 4.07 9.06 7.54
C TYR A 24 3.37 10.38 7.27
N GLU A 25 4.12 11.48 7.25
CA GLU A 25 3.57 12.82 7.05
C GLU A 25 2.81 12.95 5.72
N ASN A 26 3.40 12.49 4.62
CA ASN A 26 2.83 12.57 3.26
C ASN A 26 2.56 11.21 2.60
N SER A 27 2.90 10.11 3.27
CA SER A 27 2.86 8.75 2.71
C SER A 27 2.36 7.76 3.76
N VAL A 28 2.05 6.54 3.32
CA VAL A 28 1.67 5.41 4.17
C VAL A 28 2.44 4.18 3.71
N LEU A 29 2.96 3.41 4.67
CA LEU A 29 3.44 2.05 4.44
C LEU A 29 2.22 1.14 4.43
N ILE A 30 1.98 0.51 3.30
CA ILE A 30 0.90 -0.42 3.08
C ILE A 30 1.50 -1.81 2.94
N SER A 31 1.06 -2.74 3.79
CA SER A 31 1.27 -4.17 3.60
C SER A 31 0.24 -4.67 2.61
N VAL A 32 0.69 -5.09 1.43
CA VAL A 32 -0.19 -5.57 0.36
C VAL A 32 -0.76 -6.93 0.79
N ILE A 33 -2.09 -7.08 0.76
CA ILE A 33 -2.76 -8.32 1.19
C ILE A 33 -2.56 -9.41 0.13
N ASN A 34 -2.60 -9.04 -1.14
CA ASN A 34 -2.42 -9.93 -2.28
C ASN A 34 -1.31 -9.40 -3.22
N PRO A 35 -0.04 -9.44 -2.78
CA PRO A 35 1.06 -8.94 -3.59
C PRO A 35 1.24 -9.82 -4.83
N SER A 36 1.45 -9.18 -5.98
CA SER A 36 1.94 -9.88 -7.17
C SER A 36 3.33 -10.46 -6.90
N MET A 37 3.77 -11.40 -7.74
CA MET A 37 5.11 -12.02 -7.60
C MET A 37 6.21 -10.95 -7.56
N GLU A 38 6.05 -9.86 -8.32
CA GLU A 38 6.96 -8.73 -8.31
C GLU A 38 6.95 -7.95 -6.99
N ILE A 39 5.78 -7.63 -6.45
CA ILE A 39 5.65 -6.93 -5.15
C ILE A 39 6.20 -7.79 -4.01
N LYS A 40 5.96 -9.10 -4.08
CA LYS A 40 6.46 -10.04 -3.07
C LYS A 40 7.99 -10.16 -3.10
N ASP A 41 8.59 -10.21 -4.29
CA ASP A 41 10.02 -10.42 -4.47
C ASP A 41 10.84 -9.13 -4.31
N LYS A 42 10.44 -8.04 -5.00
CA LYS A 42 11.16 -6.76 -4.98
C LYS A 42 10.85 -5.89 -3.77
N TYR A 43 9.61 -5.92 -3.30
CA TYR A 43 9.11 -5.02 -2.26
C TYR A 43 8.75 -5.75 -0.96
N LEU A 44 9.05 -7.04 -0.87
CA LEU A 44 8.77 -7.88 0.30
C LEU A 44 7.30 -7.81 0.77
N GLY A 45 6.38 -7.58 -0.17
CA GLY A 45 4.94 -7.43 0.13
C GLY A 45 4.54 -6.08 0.74
N ARG A 46 5.44 -5.09 0.81
CA ARG A 46 5.21 -3.78 1.44
C ARG A 46 5.49 -2.64 0.47
N LEU A 47 4.52 -1.76 0.30
CA LEU A 47 4.65 -0.59 -0.56
C LEU A 47 4.47 0.70 0.22
N VAL A 48 5.32 1.68 -0.06
CA VAL A 48 5.14 3.04 0.46
C VAL A 48 4.41 3.83 -0.61
N VAL A 49 3.19 4.25 -0.29
CA VAL A 49 2.32 4.97 -1.23
C VAL A 49 2.00 6.34 -0.66
N SER A 50 1.98 7.35 -1.52
CA SER A 50 1.60 8.71 -1.12
C SER A 50 0.12 8.76 -0.74
N LYS A 51 -0.22 9.47 0.35
CA LYS A 51 -1.62 9.61 0.81
C LYS A 51 -2.58 10.13 -0.26
N LYS A 52 -2.05 10.87 -1.25
CA LYS A 52 -2.81 11.39 -2.40
C LYS A 52 -3.26 10.30 -3.40
N SER A 53 -2.56 9.17 -3.42
CA SER A 53 -2.79 8.04 -4.34
C SER A 53 -3.48 6.86 -3.65
N VAL A 54 -3.86 7.04 -2.39
CA VAL A 54 -4.50 6.00 -1.57
C VAL A 54 -5.95 6.41 -1.39
N SER A 55 -6.85 5.49 -1.70
CA SER A 55 -8.28 5.61 -1.51
C SER A 55 -8.69 4.74 -0.33
N ALA A 56 -9.33 5.35 0.66
CA ALA A 56 -9.92 4.67 1.81
C ALA A 56 -11.38 4.31 1.53
#